data_AF-A0A7G1IBU7-F1
#
_entry.id   AF-A0A7G1IBU7-F1
#
_cell.length_a   1.000
_cell.length_b   1.000
_cell.length_c   1.000
_cell.angle_alpha   90.00
_cell.angle_beta   90.00
_cell.angle_gamma   90.00
#
_symmetry.space_group_name_H-M   'P 1'
#
loop_
_entity.id
_entity.type
_entity.pdbx_description
1 polymer ?
#
loop_
_entity_poly.entity_id
_entity_poly.type
_entity_poly.pdbx_seq_one_letter_code
_entity_poly.pdbx_strand_id
1 'polypeptide(L)'
;MVLLGEVCPVELVDRWAPGRMMINTYGPTEATVWVSTSTPLVADSAPPPIGSPVPGAALFVLDGWLRPVPVGVVGSCTWPVLGWAAGIGAGRR
;
A
#
# COMPACT_ATOMS: atom_id res chain seq x y z
N MET A 1 6.89 0.99 14.99
CA MET A 1 5.44 1.28 15.16
C MET A 1 4.74 0.95 13.87
N VAL A 2 3.65 0.19 13.94
CA VAL A 2 2.87 -0.23 12.78
C VAL A 2 1.47 0.36 12.90
N LEU A 3 1.00 1.04 11.85
CA LEU A 3 -0.42 1.40 11.71
C LEU A 3 -1.11 0.44 10.76
N LEU A 4 -2.34 0.06 11.10
CA LEU A 4 -3.20 -0.81 10.33
C LEU A 4 -4.64 -0.30 10.39
N GLY A 5 -5.35 -0.34 9.26
CA GLY A 5 -6.81 -0.30 9.22
C GLY A 5 -7.43 1.02 8.76
N GLU A 6 -6.83 2.17 9.09
CA GLU A 6 -7.38 3.48 8.74
C GLU A 6 -6.35 4.37 8.01
N VAL A 7 -6.84 5.38 7.29
CA VAL A 7 -5.97 6.39 6.64
C VAL A 7 -5.10 7.05 7.71
N CYS A 8 -3.78 6.91 7.58
CA CYS A 8 -2.82 7.52 8.50
C CYS A 8 -2.70 9.03 8.17
N PRO A 9 -3.12 9.93 9.08
CA PRO A 9 -2.96 11.37 8.86
C PRO A 9 -1.50 11.79 9.03
N VAL A 10 -1.08 12.82 8.30
CA VAL A 10 0.31 13.30 8.28
C VAL A 10 0.78 13.75 9.67
N GLU A 11 -0.10 14.35 10.46
CA GLU A 11 0.18 14.87 11.79
C GLU A 11 0.58 13.74 12.77
N LEU A 12 0.08 12.52 12.54
CA LEU A 12 0.42 11.37 13.35
C LEU A 12 1.81 10.84 12.99
N VAL A 13 2.19 10.91 11.71
CA VAL A 13 3.57 10.62 11.28
C VAL A 13 4.53 11.62 11.88
N ASP A 14 4.23 12.91 11.79
CA ASP A 14 5.10 13.97 12.29
C ASP A 14 5.37 13.84 13.79
N ARG A 15 4.34 13.42 14.53
CA ARG A 15 4.47 13.20 15.97
C ARG A 15 5.29 11.96 16.34
N TRP A 16 5.14 10.86 15.60
CA TRP A 16 5.59 9.54 16.06
C TRP A 16 6.76 8.94 15.27
N ALA A 17 7.01 9.39 14.04
CA ALA A 17 8.15 8.95 13.23
C ALA A 17 9.52 9.43 13.76
N PRO A 18 9.68 10.65 14.33
CA PRO A 18 10.99 11.09 14.79
C PRO A 18 11.63 10.14 15.81
N GLY A 19 12.84 9.70 15.52
CA GLY A 19 13.62 8.78 16.36
C GLY A 19 13.07 7.34 16.41
N ARG A 20 12.11 6.98 15.54
CA ARG A 20 11.46 5.66 15.52
C ARG A 20 11.26 5.17 14.09
N MET A 21 11.22 3.86 13.91
CA MET A 21 10.76 3.28 12.64
C MET A 21 9.23 3.18 12.66
N MET A 22 8.58 3.92 11.78
CA MET A 22 7.12 3.90 11.60
C MET A 22 6.79 3.36 10.21
N ILE A 23 5.87 2.41 10.13
CA ILE A 23 5.46 1.73 8.90
C ILE A 23 3.94 1.77 8.80
N ASN A 24 3.42 2.18 7.64
CA ASN A 24 1.99 2.06 7.33
C ASN A 24 1.74 0.71 6.66
N THR A 25 0.73 -0.02 7.14
CA THR A 25 0.34 -1.31 6.57
C THR A 25 -1.13 -1.29 6.20
N TYR A 26 -1.45 -1.89 5.07
CA TYR A 26 -2.83 -2.00 4.60
C TYR A 26 -3.16 -3.46 4.35
N GLY A 27 -4.30 -3.90 4.89
CA GLY A 27 -5.03 -5.01 4.30
C GLY A 27 -6.44 -5.14 4.86
N PRO A 28 -7.37 -5.61 4.03
CA PRO A 28 -8.73 -5.89 4.46
C PRO A 28 -8.77 -7.14 5.33
N THR A 29 -9.85 -7.32 6.10
CA THR A 29 -10.03 -8.46 7.01
C THR A 29 -9.97 -9.80 6.26
N GLU A 30 -10.43 -9.81 5.01
CA GLU A 30 -10.45 -10.95 4.10
C GLU A 30 -9.05 -11.41 3.66
N ALA A 31 -8.00 -10.59 3.85
CA ALA A 31 -6.67 -10.85 3.34
C ALA A 31 -5.63 -11.20 4.43
N THR A 32 -6.07 -11.76 5.56
CA THR A 32 -5.20 -12.33 6.61
C THR A 32 -4.19 -11.31 7.15
N VAL A 33 -4.71 -10.25 7.76
CA VAL A 33 -4.00 -9.21 8.52
C VAL A 33 -3.48 -8.01 7.70
N TRP A 34 -2.57 -8.17 6.73
CA TRP A 34 -2.18 -7.08 5.82
C TRP A 34 -1.61 -7.62 4.49
N VAL A 35 -1.77 -6.87 3.40
CA VAL A 35 -1.28 -7.23 2.06
C VAL A 35 -0.22 -6.29 1.52
N SER A 36 -0.05 -5.09 2.09
CA SER A 36 1.00 -4.16 1.70
C SER A 36 1.59 -3.40 2.85
N THR A 37 2.84 -2.94 2.67
CA THR A 37 3.60 -2.18 3.66
C THR A 37 4.32 -1.03 2.99
N SER A 38 4.29 0.16 3.60
CA SER A 38 5.07 1.31 3.16
C SER A 38 6.57 1.12 3.45
N THR A 39 7.39 1.93 2.80
CA THR A 39 8.74 2.22 3.32
C THR A 39 8.62 2.95 4.67
N PRO A 40 9.70 3.01 5.48
CA PRO A 40 9.73 3.83 6.69
C PRO A 40 9.20 5.24 6.43
N LEU A 41 8.22 5.65 7.23
CA LEU A 41 7.62 6.98 7.14
C LEU A 41 8.57 8.00 7.75
N VAL A 42 8.59 9.18 7.15
CA VAL A 42 9.40 10.33 7.56
C VAL A 42 8.45 11.48 7.83
N ALA A 43 8.70 12.22 8.92
CA ALA A 43 7.97 13.45 9.22
C ALA A 43 8.12 14.49 8.10
N ASP A 44 7.16 15.41 8.01
CA ASP A 44 7.11 16.50 7.02
C ASP A 44 7.08 16.02 5.55
N SER A 45 6.60 14.79 5.34
CA SER A 45 6.49 14.17 4.02
C SER A 45 5.06 14.17 3.48
N ALA A 46 4.89 13.73 2.23
CA ALA A 46 3.59 13.51 1.62
C ALA A 46 2.72 12.52 2.42
N PRO A 47 1.39 12.49 2.19
CA PRO A 47 0.50 11.54 2.85
C PRO A 47 1.04 10.09 2.80
N PRO A 48 0.98 9.34 3.92
CA PRO A 48 1.56 8.01 4.00
C PRO A 48 0.99 7.07 2.93
N PRO A 49 1.83 6.49 2.05
CA PRO A 49 1.34 5.55 1.07
C PRO A 49 0.91 4.23 1.74
N ILE A 50 0.02 3.48 1.09
CA ILE A 50 -0.30 2.09 1.48
C ILE A 50 0.85 1.12 1.19
N GLY A 51 1.84 1.57 0.41
CA GLY A 51 3.08 0.86 0.15
C GLY A 51 2.99 -0.19 -0.96
N SER A 52 3.87 -1.17 -0.87
CA SER A 52 4.02 -2.24 -1.86
C SER A 52 3.51 -3.57 -1.31
N PRO A 53 3.02 -4.48 -2.17
CA PRO A 53 2.52 -5.78 -1.73
C PRO A 53 3.61 -6.59 -1.02
N VAL A 54 3.21 -7.34 0.02
CA VAL A 54 4.06 -8.31 0.70
C VAL A 54 4.36 -9.51 -0.22
N PRO A 55 5.43 -10.28 0.04
CA PRO A 55 5.70 -11.49 -0.73
C PRO A 55 4.47 -12.43 -0.77
N GLY A 56 4.10 -12.87 -1.98
CA GLY A 56 2.92 -13.71 -2.21
C GLY A 56 1.60 -12.96 -2.42
N ALA A 57 1.59 -11.64 -2.28
CA ALA A 57 0.46 -10.77 -2.61
C ALA A 57 0.71 -9.96 -3.89
N ALA A 58 -0.37 -9.51 -4.52
CA ALA A 58 -0.34 -8.57 -5.63
C ALA A 58 -1.44 -7.52 -5.48
N LEU A 59 -1.12 -6.28 -5.81
CA LEU A 59 -2.07 -5.16 -5.80
C LEU A 59 -2.25 -4.63 -7.22
N PHE A 60 -3.50 -4.46 -7.63
CA PHE A 60 -3.86 -3.90 -8.93
C PHE A 60 -4.86 -2.75 -8.74
N VAL A 61 -4.64 -1.67 -9.48
CA VAL A 61 -5.65 -0.63 -9.67
C VAL A 61 -6.35 -0.94 -10.99
N LEU A 62 -7.66 -1.14 -10.92
CA LEU A 62 -8.48 -1.57 -12.05
C LEU A 62 -9.51 -0.49 -12.42
N ASP A 63 -9.87 -0.45 -13.71
CA ASP A 63 -11.02 0.30 -14.20
C ASP A 63 -12.34 -0.46 -13.94
N GLY A 64 -13.47 0.14 -14.34
CA GLY A 64 -14.80 -0.47 -14.21
C GLY A 64 -15.00 -1.76 -15.02
N TRP A 65 -14.04 -2.13 -15.87
CA TRP A 65 -14.04 -3.36 -16.67
C TRP A 65 -13.01 -4.38 -16.17
N LEU A 66 -12.46 -4.17 -14.96
CA LEU A 66 -11.44 -5.00 -14.33
C LEU A 66 -10.11 -5.05 -15.09
N ARG A 67 -9.77 -4.00 -15.83
CA ARG A 67 -8.49 -3.89 -16.54
C ARG A 67 -7.51 -3.01 -15.75
N PRO A 68 -6.21 -3.39 -15.67
CA PRO A 68 -5.21 -2.56 -15.02
C PRO A 68 -5.15 -1.16 -15.63
N VAL A 69 -5.19 -0.13 -14.78
CA VAL A 69 -5.04 1.26 -15.22
C VAL A 69 -3.57 1.71 -15.18
N PRO A 70 -3.17 2.67 -16.03
CA PRO A 70 -1.85 3.29 -15.96
C PRO A 70 -1.58 3.97 -14.62
N VAL A 71 -0.29 4.08 -14.26
CA VAL A 71 0.17 4.77 -13.05
C VAL A 71 -0.34 6.21 -13.02
N GLY A 72 -0.88 6.63 -11.87
CA GLY A 72 -1.37 8.00 -11.65
C GLY A 72 -2.84 8.24 -11.97
N VAL A 73 -3.55 7.23 -12.48
CA VAL A 73 -5.01 7.28 -12.69
C VAL A 73 -5.74 6.73 -11.47
N VAL A 74 -6.73 7.45 -10.96
CA VAL A 74 -7.60 6.98 -9.86
C VAL A 74 -8.49 5.85 -10.37
N GLY A 75 -8.43 4.70 -9.70
CA GLY A 75 -9.27 3.52 -10.01
C GLY A 75 -9.56 2.71 -8.75
N SER A 76 -10.43 1.68 -8.88
CA SER A 76 -10.73 0.77 -7.77
C SER A 76 -9.54 -0.17 -7.52
N CYS A 77 -9.11 -0.29 -6.26
CA CYS A 77 -8.04 -1.21 -5.88
C CYS A 77 -8.64 -2.59 -5.59
N THR A 78 -8.17 -3.62 -6.30
CA THR A 78 -8.63 -5.00 -6.12
C THR A 78 -7.43 -5.93 -5.94
N TRP A 79 -7.52 -6.88 -5.01
CA TRP A 79 -6.52 -7.92 -4.79
C TRP A 79 -7.09 -9.30 -5.17
N PRO A 80 -6.34 -10.16 -5.89
CA PRO A 80 -6.83 -11.50 -6.20
C PRO A 80 -6.60 -12.48 -5.04
N VAL A 81 -7.65 -13.21 -4.66
CA VAL A 81 -7.57 -14.38 -3.77
C VAL A 81 -7.17 -15.61 -4.60
N LEU A 82 -6.05 -16.24 -4.24
CA LEU A 82 -5.49 -17.48 -4.81
C LEU A 82 -5.19 -17.48 -6.32
N GLY A 83 -3.95 -17.10 -6.63
CA GLY A 83 -3.29 -17.40 -7.89
C GLY A 83 -1.94 -16.70 -7.89
N TRP A 84 -0.85 -17.47 -7.79
CA TRP A 84 0.51 -16.97 -7.88
C TRP A 84 0.66 -16.05 -9.09
N ALA A 85 0.70 -14.73 -8.86
CA ALA A 85 0.99 -13.74 -9.88
C ALA A 85 2.23 -12.97 -9.46
N ALA A 86 3.39 -13.44 -9.94
CA ALA A 86 4.62 -12.66 -9.90
C ALA A 86 4.47 -11.49 -10.88
N GLY A 87 4.38 -10.27 -10.35
CA GLY A 87 4.18 -9.08 -11.16
C GLY A 87 4.75 -7.84 -10.48
N ILE A 88 6.07 -7.76 -10.38
CA ILE A 88 6.77 -6.49 -10.12
C ILE A 88 6.75 -5.65 -11.41
N GLY A 89 5.80 -4.73 -11.51
CA GLY A 89 5.84 -3.64 -12.49
C GLY A 89 6.85 -2.57 -12.08
N ALA A 90 8.13 -2.94 -11.96
CA ALA A 90 9.20 -1.96 -11.91
C ALA A 90 9.34 -1.35 -13.30
N GLY A 91 9.12 -0.04 -13.41
CA GLY A 91 9.13 0.68 -14.68
C GLY A 91 10.41 0.45 -15.48
N ARG A 92 10.26 0.40 -16.81
CA ARG A 92 11.34 0.64 -17.76
C ARG A 92 10.81 1.35 -19.00
N ARG A 93 11.41 2.53 -19.22
CA ARG A 93 11.77 3.24 -20.47
C ARG A 93 10.84 3.14 -21.67
#